data_AF-A0A6A4QBT8-F1
#
_entry.id   AF-A0A6A4QBT8-F1
#
_cell.length_a   1.000
_cell.length_b   1.000
_cell.length_c   1.000
_cell.angle_alpha   90.00
_cell.angle_beta   90.00
_cell.angle_gamma   90.00
#
_symmetry.space_group_name_H-M   'P 1'
#
loop_
_entity.id
_entity.type
_entity.pdbx_description
1 polymer ?
#
loop_
_entity_poly.entity_id
_entity_poly.type
_entity_poly.pdbx_seq_one_letter_code
_entity_poly.pdbx_strand_id
1 'polypeptide(L)' 'MVTANKFWSQIFGFAFSNKLWLYFFMLFVLITGLWMIFHGVVGLALNLCAYDFEGIRAWMAA' A
#
# COMPACT_ATOMS: atom_id res chain seq x y z
N MET A 1 13.62 -22.76 -0.53
CA MET A 1 12.16 -22.52 -0.35
C MET A 1 11.76 -22.76 1.10
N VAL A 2 11.92 -23.99 1.63
CA VAL A 2 11.41 -24.40 2.95
C VAL A 2 11.98 -23.57 4.13
N THR A 3 13.30 -23.35 4.20
CA THR A 3 13.91 -22.58 5.30
C THR A 3 13.53 -21.10 5.30
N ALA A 4 13.51 -20.48 4.11
CA ALA A 4 13.01 -19.11 3.95
C ALA A 4 11.53 -19.04 4.34
N ASN A 5 10.70 -19.99 3.90
CA ASN A 5 9.28 -20.00 4.24
C ASN A 5 9.04 -20.17 5.74
N LYS A 6 9.87 -20.96 6.43
CA LYS A 6 9.83 -21.10 7.90
C LYS A 6 10.16 -19.77 8.60
N PHE A 7 11.22 -19.09 8.15
CA PHE A 7 11.62 -17.78 8.67
C PHE A 7 10.53 -16.71 8.45
N TRP A 8 10.03 -16.59 7.22
CA TRP A 8 8.96 -15.64 6.88
C TRP A 8 7.65 -15.93 7.62
N SER A 9 7.31 -17.22 7.79
CA SER A 9 6.09 -17.62 8.51
C SER A 9 6.16 -17.35 10.01
N GLN A 10 7.37 -17.28 10.60
CA GLN A 10 7.53 -16.89 12.00
C GLN A 10 7.32 -15.37 12.21
N ILE A 11 7.70 -14.54 11.23
CA ILE A 11 7.59 -13.08 11.36
C ILE A 11 6.18 -12.61 11.05
N PHE A 12 5.58 -13.10 9.97
CA PHE A 12 4.29 -12.64 9.47
C PHE A 12 3.12 -13.55 9.84
N GLY A 13 3.36 -14.71 10.46
CA GLY A 13 2.33 -15.71 10.75
C GLY A 13 1.84 -16.50 9.53
N PHE A 14 2.20 -16.08 8.31
CA PHE A 14 1.95 -16.81 7.07
C PHE A 14 3.13 -16.61 6.11
N ALA A 15 3.38 -17.56 5.19
CA ALA A 15 4.41 -17.43 4.16
C ALA A 15 4.06 -18.13 2.84
N PHE A 16 4.53 -17.56 1.72
CA PHE A 16 4.24 -18.07 0.38
C PHE A 16 5.14 -19.24 -0.01
N SER A 17 4.57 -20.45 0.03
CA SER A 17 5.27 -21.67 -0.39
C SER A 17 5.36 -21.86 -1.90
N ASN A 18 4.55 -21.13 -2.69
CA ASN A 18 4.51 -21.23 -4.15
C ASN A 18 5.30 -20.08 -4.81
N LYS A 19 6.29 -20.43 -5.64
CA LYS A 19 7.15 -19.46 -6.34
C LYS A 19 6.35 -18.56 -7.28
N LEU A 20 5.37 -19.10 -8.01
CA LEU A 20 4.56 -18.32 -8.96
C LEU A 20 3.71 -17.28 -8.23
N TRP A 21 3.13 -17.67 -7.10
CA TRP A 21 2.34 -16.77 -6.26
C TRP A 21 3.22 -15.64 -5.70
N LEU A 22 4.44 -15.97 -5.24
CA LEU A 22 5.39 -14.97 -4.74
C LEU A 22 5.77 -13.95 -5.83
N TYR A 23 6.08 -14.40 -7.05
CA TYR A 23 6.36 -13.49 -8.16
C TYR A 23 5.14 -12.65 -8.57
N PHE A 24 3.96 -13.26 -8.62
CA PHE A 24 2.72 -12.56 -8.90
C PHE A 24 2.43 -11.47 -7.87
N PHE A 25 2.62 -11.78 -6.58
CA PHE A 25 2.42 -10.82 -5.50
C PHE A 25 3.42 -9.67 -5.57
N MET A 26 4.69 -9.97 -5.87
CA MET A 26 5.71 -8.94 -6.02
C MET A 26 5.37 -7.99 -7.17
N LEU A 27 4.84 -8.52 -8.29
CA LEU A 27 4.34 -7.72 -9.40
C LEU A 27 3.10 -6.90 -9.02
N PHE A 28 2.14 -7.52 -8.34
CA PHE A 28 0.88 -6.89 -7.94
C PHE A 28 1.12 -5.70 -7.01
N VAL A 29 2.02 -5.85 -6.02
CA VAL A 29 2.37 -4.76 -5.10
C VAL A 29 2.95 -3.57 -5.86
N LEU A 30 3.87 -3.82 -6.80
CA LEU A 30 4.49 -2.76 -7.60
C LEU A 30 3.48 -2.05 -8.51
N ILE A 31 2.65 -2.81 -9.22
CA ILE A 31 1.65 -2.27 -10.15
C ILE A 31 0.58 -1.48 -9.38
N THR A 32 0.08 -2.02 -8.26
CA THR A 32 -0.94 -1.34 -7.46
C THR A 32 -0.39 -0.05 -6.87
N GLY A 33 0.87 -0.03 -6.42
CA GLY A 33 1.51 1.20 -5.96
C GLY A 33 1.55 2.29 -7.03
N LEU A 34 1.98 1.94 -8.25
CA LEU A 34 2.00 2.87 -9.38
C LEU A 34 0.59 3.32 -9.78
N TRP A 35 -0.38 2.42 -9.75
CA TRP A 35 -1.78 2.71 -10.02
C TRP A 35 -2.34 3.74 -9.02
N MET A 36 -2.12 3.54 -7.72
CA MET A 36 -2.60 4.47 -6.69
C MET A 36 -1.96 5.86 -6.82
N ILE A 37 -0.66 5.93 -7.16
CA ILE A 37 0.04 7.20 -7.42
C ILE A 37 -0.57 7.90 -8.63
N PHE A 38 -0.80 7.17 -9.73
CA PHE A 38 -1.43 7.72 -10.92
C PHE A 38 -2.80 8.34 -10.61
N HIS A 39 -3.63 7.66 -9.83
CA HIS A 39 -4.93 8.19 -9.41
C HIS A 39 -4.80 9.44 -8.55
N GLY A 40 -3.83 9.46 -7.62
CA GLY A 40 -3.54 10.65 -6.81
C GLY A 40 -3.09 11.85 -7.64
N VAL A 41 -2.23 11.64 -8.63
CA VAL A 41 -1.76 12.69 -9.55
C VAL A 41 -2.90 13.21 -10.42
N VAL A 42 -3.77 12.32 -10.93
CA VAL A 42 -4.96 12.71 -11.69
C VAL A 42 -5.93 13.53 -10.80
N GLY A 43 -6.14 13.13 -9.55
CA GLY A 43 -6.93 13.89 -8.58
C GLY A 43 -6.36 15.30 -8.34
N LEU A 44 -5.05 15.40 -8.14
CA LEU A 44 -4.37 16.69 -7.99
C LEU A 44 -4.50 17.57 -9.24
N ALA A 45 -4.38 17.00 -10.44
CA ALA A 45 -4.55 17.72 -11.70
C ALA A 45 -5.97 18.27 -11.88
N LEU A 46 -6.97 17.58 -11.34
CA LEU A 46 -8.36 18.03 -11.26
C LEU A 46 -8.63 18.93 -10.05
N ASN A 47 -7.59 19.33 -9.32
CA ASN A 47 -7.65 20.16 -8.11
C ASN A 47 -8.46 19.52 -6.95
N LEU A 48 -8.67 18.20 -7.01
CA LEU A 48 -9.25 17.37 -5.95
C LEU A 48 -8.16 17.04 -4.93
N CYS A 49 -7.75 18.05 -4.18
CA CYS A 49 -6.79 17.88 -3.10
C CYS A 49 -7.50 17.22 -1.90
N ALA A 50 -7.04 16.02 -1.52
CA ALA A 50 -7.45 15.43 -0.26
C ALA A 50 -6.64 16.09 0.88
N TYR A 51 -7.34 16.40 1.98
CA TYR A 51 -6.90 17.11 3.18
C TYR A 51 -6.95 18.64 3.14
N ASP A 52 -8.01 19.17 3.76
CA ASP A 52 -7.97 20.49 4.40
C ASP A 52 -8.01 20.29 5.92
N PHE A 53 -6.88 20.51 6.58
CA PHE A 53 -6.78 20.41 8.05
C PHE A 53 -7.34 21.65 8.77
N GLU A 54 -7.81 22.67 8.05
CA GLU A 54 -8.40 23.87 8.65
C GLU A 54 -9.66 23.55 9.45
N GLY A 55 -10.48 22.60 9.00
CA GLY A 55 -11.64 22.12 9.77
C GLY A 55 -11.25 21.45 11.10
N ILE A 56 -10.17 20.67 11.14
CA ILE A 56 -9.71 19.97 12.35
C ILE A 56 -9.08 20.93 13.37
N ARG A 57 -8.33 21.94 12.92
CA ARG A 57 -7.76 22.96 13.82
C ARG A 57 -8.83 23.88 14.41
N ALA A 58 -9.87 24.20 13.65
CA ALA A 58 -11.00 25.01 14.14
C ALA A 58 -11.80 24.30 15.25
N TRP A 59 -11.93 22.97 15.19
CA TRP A 59 -12.59 22.16 16.24
C TRP A 59 -11.76 21.95 17.51
N MET A 60 -10.43 22.02 17.44
CA MET A 60 -9.56 21.94 18.61
C MET A 60 -9.32 23.29 19.30
N ALA A 61 -9.64 24.40 18.63
CA ALA A 61 -9.50 25.76 19.15
C ALA A 61 -10.81 26.34 19.73
N ALA A 62 -11.92 25.59 19.67
CA ALA A 62 -13.22 25.92 20.26
C ALA A 62 -13.50 25.00 21.46
#